data_AF-A0A3A1TU40-F1
#
_entry.id   AF-A0A3A1TU40-F1
#
_cell.length_a   1.000
_cell.length_b   1.000
_cell.length_c   1.000
_cell.angle_alpha   90.00
_cell.angle_beta   90.00
_cell.angle_gamma   90.00
#
_symmetry.space_group_name_H-M   'P 1'
#
loop_
_entity.id
_entity.type
_entity.pdbx_description
1 polymer ?
#
loop_
_entity_poly.entity_id
_entity_poly.type
_entity_poly.pdbx_seq_one_letter_code
_entity_poly.pdbx_strand_id
1 'polypeptide(L)' 'MAMTLRLSPAEDETLARLARQFRMSKNQAAAQAIELVAPKRNHTEFVERTTKRLLAQHSGLLERLAEA' A
#
# COMPACT_ATOMS: atom_id res chain seq x y z
N MET A 1 16.34 10.76 5.46
CA MET A 1 16.68 11.37 4.15
C MET A 1 15.74 12.54 3.92
N ALA A 2 16.27 13.71 3.56
CA ALA A 2 15.45 14.87 3.21
C ALA A 2 15.15 14.83 1.71
N MET A 3 13.87 14.79 1.33
CA MET A 3 13.45 14.91 -0.06
C MET A 3 13.12 16.37 -0.36
N THR A 4 13.63 16.89 -1.47
CA THR A 4 13.33 18.24 -1.95
C THR A 4 12.25 18.17 -3.03
N LEU A 5 10.98 18.26 -2.59
CA LEU A 5 9.84 18.32 -3.50
C LEU A 5 9.60 19.78 -3.93
N ARG A 6 9.37 20.00 -5.22
CA ARG A 6 8.87 21.30 -5.72
C ARG A 6 7.35 21.28 -5.60
N LEU A 7 6.84 21.94 -4.57
CA LEU A 7 5.42 21.98 -4.25
C LEU A 7 4.86 23.38 -4.52
N SER A 8 3.65 23.41 -5.06
CA SER A 8 2.82 24.61 -5.00
C SER A 8 2.40 24.91 -3.55
N PRO A 9 1.98 26.15 -3.23
CA PRO A 9 1.53 26.49 -1.88
C PRO A 9 0.37 25.61 -1.38
N ALA A 10 -0.56 25.23 -2.26
CA ALA A 10 -1.69 24.38 -1.92
C ALA A 10 -1.29 22.93 -1.58
N GLU A 11 -0.27 22.40 -2.26
CA GLU A 11 0.27 21.07 -1.99
C GLU A 11 1.04 21.02 -0.67
N ASP A 12 1.83 22.06 -0.35
CA ASP A 12 2.50 22.16 0.96
C ASP A 12 1.50 22.26 2.10
N GLU A 13 0.43 23.03 1.93
CA GLU A 13 -0.63 23.12 2.95
C GLU A 13 -1.33 21.77 3.17
N THR A 14 -1.58 21.05 2.09
CA THR A 14 -2.17 19.70 2.15
C THR A 14 -1.27 18.73 2.91
N LEU A 15 0.04 18.73 2.63
CA LEU A 15 1.02 17.93 3.37
C LEU A 15 1.16 18.37 4.82
N ALA A 16 1.09 19.67 5.11
CA ALA A 16 1.12 20.20 6.47
C ALA A 16 -0.11 19.76 7.29
N ARG A 17 -1.28 19.67 6.66
CA ARG A 17 -2.51 19.15 7.29
C ARG A 17 -2.38 17.66 7.58
N LEU A 18 -1.90 16.86 6.62
CA LEU A 18 -1.66 15.44 6.80
C LEU A 18 -0.64 15.16 7.92
N ALA A 19 0.48 15.89 7.92
CA ALA A 19 1.51 15.79 8.94
C ALA A 19 0.95 16.04 10.36
N ARG A 20 0.10 17.07 10.52
CA ARG A 20 -0.56 17.38 11.79
C ARG A 20 -1.54 16.29 12.21
N GLN A 21 -2.38 15.83 11.30
CA GLN A 21 -3.39 14.81 11.56
C GLN A 21 -2.76 13.50 12.07
N PHE A 22 -1.66 13.08 11.46
CA PHE A 22 -0.99 11.83 11.80
C PHE A 22 0.22 12.00 12.73
N ARG A 23 0.40 13.20 13.32
CA ARG A 23 1.50 13.54 14.25
C ARG A 23 2.88 13.12 13.72
N MET A 24 3.16 13.43 12.47
CA MET A 24 4.41 13.11 11.80
C MET A 24 5.02 14.34 11.13
N SER A 25 6.27 14.22 10.67
CA SER A 25 6.91 15.31 9.91
C SER A 25 6.30 15.45 8.51
N LYS A 26 6.37 16.65 7.91
CA LYS A 26 5.91 16.88 6.52
C LYS A 26 6.61 15.93 5.53
N ASN A 27 7.91 15.73 5.68
CA ASN A 27 8.69 14.84 4.81
C ASN A 27 8.24 13.38 4.96
N GLN A 28 7.89 12.96 6.17
CA GLN A 28 7.37 11.62 6.42
C GLN A 28 5.95 11.44 5.86
N ALA A 29 5.10 12.46 5.98
CA ALA A 29 3.77 12.46 5.36
C ALA A 29 3.86 12.33 3.84
N ALA A 30 4.79 13.07 3.22
CA ALA A 30 5.03 12.99 1.78
C ALA A 30 5.54 11.60 1.36
N ALA A 31 6.51 11.04 2.08
CA ALA A 31 7.01 9.70 1.80
C ALA A 31 5.90 8.62 1.91
N GLN A 32 5.07 8.68 2.95
CA GLN A 32 3.95 7.73 3.08
C GLN A 32 2.90 7.89 1.99
N ALA A 33 2.56 9.12 1.60
CA ALA A 33 1.64 9.37 0.51
C ALA A 33 2.17 8.79 -0.82
N ILE A 34 3.46 8.95 -1.09
CA ILE A 34 4.12 8.36 -2.26
C ILE A 34 4.05 6.83 -2.20
N GLU A 35 4.40 6.21 -1.07
CA GLU A 35 4.33 4.74 -0.90
C GLU A 35 2.91 4.18 -1.05
N LEU A 36 1.89 4.96 -0.68
CA LEU A 36 0.50 4.56 -0.81
C LEU A 36 0.06 4.52 -2.28
N VAL A 37 0.47 5.52 -3.07
CA VAL A 37 0.04 5.69 -4.46
C VAL A 37 1.00 5.01 -5.44
N ALA A 38 2.25 4.75 -5.04
CA ALA A 38 3.24 4.11 -5.89
C ALA A 38 2.71 2.75 -6.37
N PRO A 39 2.77 2.47 -7.68
CA PRO A 39 2.38 1.17 -8.21
C PRO A 39 3.29 0.11 -7.61
N LYS A 40 2.75 -0.66 -6.67
CA LYS A 40 3.45 -1.78 -6.05
C LYS A 40 3.56 -2.90 -7.07
N ARG A 41 4.64 -2.88 -7.88
CA ARG A 41 4.98 -3.93 -8.86
C ARG A 41 4.80 -5.33 -8.28
N ASN A 42 5.19 -5.50 -7.02
CA ASN A 42 5.15 -6.80 -6.36
C ASN A 42 3.81 -7.11 -5.69
N HIS A 43 2.85 -6.20 -5.58
CA HIS A 43 1.61 -6.47 -4.83
C HIS A 43 0.72 -7.46 -5.59
N THR A 44 0.50 -7.25 -6.89
CA THR A 44 -0.25 -8.19 -7.72
C THR A 44 0.44 -9.55 -7.75
N GLU A 45 1.76 -9.58 -8.01
CA GLU A 45 2.55 -10.82 -7.98
C GLU A 45 2.53 -11.50 -6.61
N PHE A 46 2.56 -10.72 -5.52
CA PHE A 46 2.47 -11.23 -4.15
C PHE A 46 1.10 -11.83 -3.86
N VAL A 47 0.02 -11.16 -4.24
CA VAL A 47 -1.35 -11.68 -4.09
C VAL A 47 -1.49 -12.95 -4.91
N GLU A 48 -1.14 -12.94 -6.19
CA GLU A 48 -1.22 -14.14 -7.05
C GLU A 48 -0.42 -15.32 -6.50
N ARG A 49 0.82 -15.09 -6.07
CA ARG A 49 1.66 -16.14 -5.48
C ARG A 49 1.06 -16.68 -4.18
N THR A 50 0.51 -15.80 -3.34
CA THR A 50 -0.11 -16.18 -2.07
C THR A 50 -1.40 -16.96 -2.30
N THR A 51 -2.24 -16.51 -3.23
CA THR A 51 -3.47 -17.19 -3.64
C THR A 51 -3.17 -18.56 -4.25
N LYS A 52 -2.20 -18.68 -5.17
CA LYS A 52 -1.77 -19.98 -5.73
C LYS A 52 -1.32 -20.94 -4.64
N ARG A 53 -0.55 -20.46 -3.66
CA ARG A 53 -0.09 -21.29 -2.52
C ARG A 53 -1.26 -21.77 -1.66
N LEU A 54 -2.19 -20.88 -1.32
CA LEU A 54 -3.36 -21.22 -0.51
C LEU A 54 -4.29 -22.20 -1.24
N LEU A 55 -4.53 -21.99 -2.54
CA LEU A 55 -5.31 -22.91 -3.35
C LEU A 55 -4.65 -24.29 -3.44
N ALA A 56 -3.34 -24.36 -3.65
CA ALA A 56 -2.62 -25.64 -3.65
C ALA A 56 -2.67 -26.36 -2.28
N GLN A 57 -2.63 -25.60 -1.19
CA GLN A 57 -2.66 -26.15 0.16
C GLN A 57 -4.07 -26.61 0.59
N HIS A 58 -5.11 -25.94 0.09
CA HIS A 58 -6.49 -26.16 0.52
C HIS A 58 -7.40 -26.72 -0.58
N SER A 59 -6.86 -27.11 -1.75
CA SER A 59 -7.63 -27.64 -2.88
C SER A 59 -8.55 -28.77 -2.46
N GLY A 60 -8.03 -29.76 -1.74
CA GLY A 60 -8.83 -30.90 -1.28
C GLY A 60 -9.89 -30.56 -0.23
N LEU A 61 -9.75 -29.44 0.50
CA LEU A 61 -10.83 -28.94 1.37
C LEU A 61 -11.91 -28.24 0.53
N LEU A 62 -11.49 -27.41 -0.42
CA LEU A 62 -12.37 -26.65 -1.32
C LEU A 62 -13.17 -27.59 -2.24
N GLU A 63 -12.57 -28.66 -2.74
CA GLU A 63 -13.24 -29.71 -3.52
C GLU A 63 -14.36 -30.37 -2.71
N ARG A 64 -14.07 -30.77 -1.46
CA ARG A 64 -15.09 -31.36 -0.57
C ARG A 64 -16.22 -30.40 -0.21
N LEU A 65 -15.93 -29.10 -0.11
CA LEU A 65 -16.95 -28.08 0.14
C LEU A 65 -17.80 -27.78 -1.10
N ALA A 66 -17.28 -28.04 -2.30
CA ALA A 66 -18.03 -27.85 -3.56
C ALA A 66 -18.96 -29.04 -3.86
N GLU A 67 -18.68 -30.22 -3.31
CA GLU A 67 -19.48 -31.44 -3.49
C GLU A 67 -20.62 -31.61 -2.45
N ALA A 68 -20.71 -30.73 -1.45
CA ALA A 68 -21.72 -30.74 -0.38
C ALA A 68 -22.87 -29.75 -0.66
#